data_AF-A0A351ZX43-F1
#
_entry.id   AF-A0A351ZX43-F1
#
_cell.length_a   1.000
_cell.length_b   1.000
_cell.length_c   1.000
_cell.angle_alpha   90.00
_cell.angle_beta   90.00
_cell.angle_gamma   90.00
#
_symmetry.space_group_name_H-M   'P 1'
#
loop_
_entity.id
_entity.type
_entity.pdbx_description
1 polymer ?
#
loop_
_entity_poly.entity_id
_entity_poly.type
_entity_poly.pdbx_seq_one_letter_code
_entity_poly.pdbx_strand_id
1 'polypeptide(L)' 'MSRSTEIRVGIVSILSIALLIGGIMLGKGVSFDPSRKQIAIRAESSGGVESGSPIVVNGVKRGQVTSVVNQDGTVLISAE' A
#
# COMPACT_ATOMS: atom_id res chain seq x y z
N MET A 1 -8.57 20.63 -44.02
CA MET A 1 -7.93 19.34 -43.68
C MET A 1 -7.37 19.27 -42.24
N SER A 2 -7.21 20.37 -41.50
CA SER A 2 -6.62 20.36 -40.14
C SER A 2 -7.52 19.73 -39.06
N ARG A 3 -8.83 20.01 -39.10
CA ARG A 3 -9.79 19.62 -38.06
C ARG A 3 -9.91 18.09 -37.88
N SER A 4 -9.80 17.34 -38.97
CA SER A 4 -9.83 15.87 -38.94
C SER A 4 -8.58 15.28 -38.28
N THR A 5 -7.43 15.95 -38.45
CA THR A 5 -6.15 15.55 -37.84
C THR A 5 -6.16 15.84 -36.34
N GLU A 6 -6.59 17.02 -35.91
CA GLU A 6 -6.71 17.35 -34.48
C GLU A 6 -7.61 16.38 -33.72
N ILE A 7 -8.79 16.07 -34.27
CA ILE A 7 -9.73 15.12 -33.63
C ILE A 7 -9.12 13.73 -33.53
N ARG A 8 -8.40 13.28 -34.57
CA ARG A 8 -7.72 11.99 -34.56
C ARG A 8 -6.62 11.94 -33.50
N VAL A 9 -5.82 13.00 -33.36
CA VAL A 9 -4.78 13.09 -32.33
C VAL A 9 -5.41 13.12 -30.92
N GLY A 10 -6.51 13.84 -30.73
CA GLY A 10 -7.25 13.87 -29.47
C GLY A 10 -7.77 12.49 -29.04
N ILE A 11 -8.33 11.71 -29.97
CA ILE A 11 -8.80 10.35 -29.68
C ILE A 11 -7.64 9.42 -29.35
N VAL A 12 -6.54 9.49 -30.11
CA VAL A 12 -5.36 8.65 -29.87
C VAL A 12 -4.73 8.94 -28.50
N SER A 13 -4.67 10.21 -28.11
CA SER A 13 -4.12 10.61 -26.79
C SER A 13 -5.00 10.11 -25.63
N ILE A 14 -6.33 10.24 -25.73
CA ILE A 14 -7.26 9.71 -24.71
C ILE A 14 -7.14 8.19 -24.61
N LEU A 15 -7.11 7.47 -25.74
CA LEU A 15 -6.94 6.02 -25.77
C LEU A 15 -5.60 5.58 -25.16
N SER A 16 -4.53 6.32 -25.41
CA SER A 16 -3.20 6.01 -24.86
C SER A 16 -3.18 6.15 -23.35
N ILE A 17 -3.83 7.18 -22.80
CA ILE A 17 -3.96 7.37 -21.34
C ILE A 17 -4.79 6.23 -20.73
N ALA A 18 -5.91 5.87 -21.37
CA ALA A 18 -6.75 4.76 -20.91
C ALA A 18 -5.98 3.42 -20.91
N LEU A 19 -5.21 3.15 -21.97
CA LEU A 19 -4.35 1.97 -22.06
C LEU A 19 -3.24 1.98 -21.01
N LEU A 20 -2.62 3.13 -20.73
CA LEU A 20 -1.59 3.27 -19.70
C LEU A 20 -2.16 2.96 -18.31
N ILE A 21 -3.31 3.55 -17.97
CA ILE A 21 -3.98 3.30 -16.69
C ILE A 21 -4.36 1.82 -16.59
N GLY A 22 -4.99 1.26 -17.62
CA GLY A 22 -5.35 -0.15 -17.67
C GLY A 22 -4.13 -1.08 -17.55
N GLY A 23 -3.03 -0.76 -18.23
CA GLY A 23 -1.77 -1.49 -18.17
C GLY A 23 -1.14 -1.48 -16.79
N ILE A 24 -1.15 -0.32 -16.11
CA ILE A 24 -0.69 -0.21 -14.71
C ILE A 24 -1.59 -1.02 -13.77
N MET A 25 -2.91 -0.97 -13.95
CA MET A 25 -3.85 -1.75 -13.14
C MET A 25 -3.65 -3.27 -13.32
N LEU A 26 -3.39 -3.73 -14.54
CA LEU A 26 -3.08 -5.13 -14.82
C LEU A 26 -1.70 -5.52 -14.26
N GLY A 27 -0.68 -4.69 -14.47
CA GLY A 27 0.71 -4.97 -14.08
C GLY A 27 0.94 -4.93 -12.56
N LYS A 28 0.21 -4.09 -11.83
CA LYS A 28 0.25 -4.07 -10.35
C LYS A 28 -0.48 -5.27 -9.73
N GLY A 29 -1.19 -6.07 -10.53
CA GLY A 29 -2.22 -6.98 -10.04
C GLY A 29 -3.39 -6.18 -9.46
N VAL A 30 -4.62 -6.65 -9.62
CA VAL A 30 -5.80 -6.05 -8.98
C VAL A 30 -5.71 -6.31 -7.47
N SER A 31 -4.89 -5.54 -6.79
CA SER A 31 -4.78 -5.51 -5.34
C SER A 31 -4.76 -4.04 -4.92
N PHE A 32 -5.96 -3.46 -4.89
CA PHE A 32 -6.22 -2.16 -4.25
C PHE A 32 -6.07 -2.21 -2.72
N ASP A 33 -5.79 -3.39 -2.19
CA ASP A 33 -5.31 -3.62 -0.85
C ASP A 33 -4.37 -4.82 -0.96
N PRO A 34 -3.04 -4.68 -0.80
CA PRO A 34 -2.28 -5.86 -0.38
C PRO A 34 -2.97 -6.24 0.92
N SER A 35 -3.64 -7.40 0.97
CA SER A 35 -4.27 -7.94 2.18
C SER A 35 -3.19 -8.16 3.25
N ARG A 36 -2.66 -7.06 3.77
CA ARG A 36 -1.72 -7.02 4.85
C ARG A 36 -2.60 -7.33 6.03
N LYS A 37 -2.52 -8.58 6.44
CA LYS A 37 -3.25 -9.07 7.59
C LYS A 37 -2.75 -8.26 8.77
N GLN A 38 -3.57 -7.32 9.24
CA GLN A 38 -3.23 -6.52 10.39
C GLN A 38 -3.18 -7.44 11.61
N ILE A 39 -2.01 -7.52 12.24
CA ILE A 39 -1.79 -8.32 13.45
C ILE A 39 -1.76 -7.36 14.63
N ALA A 40 -2.60 -7.62 15.62
CA ALA A 40 -2.59 -6.91 16.88
C ALA A 40 -1.88 -7.78 17.94
N ILE A 41 -0.83 -7.23 18.54
CA ILE A 41 -0.03 -7.89 19.57
C ILE A 41 -0.21 -7.07 20.86
N ARG A 42 -0.63 -7.73 21.94
CA ARG A 42 -0.69 -7.11 23.27
C ARG A 42 0.55 -7.48 24.05
N ALA A 43 1.25 -6.47 24.57
CA ALA A 43 2.45 -6.62 25.38
C ALA A 43 2.33 -5.77 26.66
N GLU A 44 3.07 -6.13 27.71
CA GLU A 44 3.08 -5.36 28.97
C GLU A 44 3.78 -4.00 28.81
N SER A 45 4.70 -3.88 27.86
CA SER A 45 5.44 -2.65 27.54
C SER A 45 5.80 -2.61 26.05
N SER A 46 5.94 -1.41 25.47
CA SER A 46 6.38 -1.23 24.08
C SER A 46 7.87 -1.54 23.90
N GLY A 47 8.67 -1.51 24.97
CA GLY A 47 10.12 -1.80 24.89
C GLY A 47 10.91 -0.90 23.94
N GLY A 48 10.40 0.29 23.61
CA GLY A 48 10.99 1.20 22.61
C GLY A 48 10.57 0.92 21.17
N VAL A 49 9.60 0.04 20.93
CA VAL A 49 8.99 -0.16 19.61
C VAL A 49 8.12 1.04 19.26
N GLU A 50 8.36 1.59 18.07
CA GLU A 50 7.66 2.76 17.53
C GLU A 50 7.00 2.43 16.18
N SER A 51 6.10 3.29 15.71
CA SER A 51 5.54 3.18 14.35
C SER A 51 6.67 3.18 13.31
N GLY A 52 6.59 2.29 12.33
CA GLY A 52 7.63 2.08 11.31
C GLY A 52 8.72 1.08 11.70
N SER A 53 8.76 0.60 12.94
CA SER A 53 9.71 -0.43 13.37
C SER A 53 9.58 -1.70 12.50
N PRO A 54 10.67 -2.32 12.05
CA PRO A 54 10.61 -3.48 11.15
C PRO A 54 10.19 -4.74 11.91
N ILE A 55 9.23 -5.47 11.35
CA ILE A 55 8.91 -6.83 11.81
C ILE A 55 9.81 -7.82 11.07
N VAL A 56 10.58 -8.58 11.83
CA VAL A 56 11.51 -9.58 11.30
C VAL A 56 11.05 -10.99 11.68
N VAL A 57 11.08 -11.90 10.70
CA VAL A 57 10.84 -13.33 10.92
C VAL A 57 12.04 -14.07 10.37
N ASN A 58 12.74 -14.81 11.23
CA ASN A 58 13.98 -15.51 10.90
C ASN A 58 15.03 -14.59 10.24
N GLY A 59 15.15 -13.36 10.73
CA GLY A 59 16.12 -12.37 10.22
C GLY A 59 15.72 -11.64 8.94
N VAL A 60 14.56 -11.93 8.35
CA VAL A 60 14.08 -11.26 7.13
C VAL A 60 12.95 -10.30 7.47
N LYS A 61 13.02 -9.05 6.98
CA LYS A 61 11.93 -8.07 7.11
C LYS A 61 10.68 -8.57 6.40
N ARG A 62 9.59 -8.76 7.14
CA ARG A 62 8.29 -9.21 6.63
C ARG A 62 7.20 -8.15 6.73
N GLY A 63 7.41 -7.14 7.57
CA GLY A 63 6.41 -6.11 7.80
C GLY A 63 6.97 -4.92 8.56
N GLN A 64 6.05 -4.09 9.04
CA GLN A 64 6.34 -2.94 9.86
C GLN A 64 5.21 -2.71 10.88
N VAL A 65 5.57 -2.12 12.02
CA VAL A 65 4.60 -1.64 12.99
C VAL A 65 3.86 -0.44 12.42
N THR A 66 2.54 -0.44 12.52
CA THR A 66 1.67 0.65 12.08
C THR A 66 1.33 1.59 13.22
N SER A 67 0.97 1.04 14.38
CA SER A 67 0.63 1.84 15.57
C SER A 67 1.01 1.15 16.87
N VAL A 68 1.25 1.97 17.89
CA VAL A 68 1.54 1.54 19.27
C VAL A 68 0.68 2.40 20.18
N VAL A 69 -0.24 1.78 20.92
CA VAL A 69 -1.23 2.48 21.76
C VAL A 69 -1.25 1.86 23.15
N ASN A 70 -1.30 2.69 24.19
CA ASN A 70 -1.56 2.21 25.56
C ASN A 70 -3.05 1.96 25.74
N GLN A 71 -3.41 0.74 26.15
CA GLN A 71 -4.78 0.32 26.40
C GLN A 71 -4.84 -0.64 27.60
N ASP A 72 -5.70 -0.35 28.58
CA ASP A 72 -5.98 -1.20 29.74
C ASP A 72 -4.73 -1.58 30.57
N GLY A 73 -3.78 -0.65 30.72
CA GLY A 73 -2.51 -0.90 31.42
C GLY A 73 -1.52 -1.79 30.64
N THR A 74 -1.82 -2.09 29.38
CA THR A 74 -0.96 -2.81 28.45
C THR A 74 -0.72 -1.98 27.20
N VAL A 75 0.19 -2.43 26.34
CA VAL A 75 0.47 -1.82 25.04
C VAL A 75 -0.08 -2.70 23.93
N LEU A 76 -0.92 -2.11 23.08
CA LEU A 76 -1.41 -2.71 21.85
C LEU A 76 -0.54 -2.24 20.68
N ILE A 77 0.11 -3.20 20.02
CA ILE A 77 0.98 -2.99 18.86
C ILE A 77 0.25 -3.53 17.63
N SER A 78 -0.03 -2.67 16.66
CA SER A 78 -0.58 -3.07 15.37
C SER A 78 0.54 -3.17 14.34
N ALA A 79 0.56 -4.23 13.54
CA ALA A 79 1.60 -4.47 12.53
C ALA A 79 1.02 -5.04 11.23
N GLU A 80 1.73 -4.80 10.13
CA GLU A 80 1.31 -5.13 8.76
C GLU A 80 2.49 -5.45 7.81
#